data_AF-A0A1Z5HVM9-F1
#
_entry.id   AF-A0A1Z5HVM9-F1
#
_cell.length_a   1.000
_cell.length_b   1.000
_cell.length_c   1.000
_cell.angle_alpha   90.00
_cell.angle_beta   90.00
_cell.angle_gamma   90.00
#
_symmetry.space_group_name_H-M   'P 1'
#
loop_
_entity.id
_entity.type
_entity.pdbx_description
1 polymer ?
#
loop_
_entity_poly.entity_id
_entity_poly.type
_entity_poly.pdbx_seq_one_letter_code
_entity_poly.pdbx_strand_id
1 'polypeptide(L)'
;MWKRALIALFISLLFLLSLSLWAEAAPQELRAIPKSENWVDLSWKGSSGETYKVWMSTDGSVWQNIYIGSNMFSYSVKNGILGYHNYYFVVTTSEVMNYPQDRTATNSSNEAVAYPPNQHAHAYYLDDTNLCSNCHKTHTALGPNLLRVETTNDSCLSCHDGTGSKYDILNGTVDMGPYGDPLASPAGPFGDVVMGVTTHVYSRHSIGAEVYNAPGGNPLGTGDEWQESLGCASCHDAHGSPNYRMLTVITPDNNNVSVRAYAYTDEAGGQERVNYVSGMSEFCMGCHRDLYAGSGSGSNPKTDAYTERYLGKYMHPVGVAPKYYERGELTTTLPLEGTSGDNRDKITCLTCHLAHGSQSATEDTGDTYNDGGDDLVNYLLRRDYRGVCQDCHKK
;
A
#
# COMPACT_ATOMS: atom_id res chain seq x y z
N MET A 1 11.93 -67.84 16.80
CA MET A 1 11.24 -67.30 15.60
C MET A 1 10.61 -65.90 15.81
N TRP A 2 10.22 -65.51 17.03
CA TRP A 2 9.59 -64.20 17.28
C TRP A 2 10.50 -62.95 17.16
N LYS A 3 11.81 -63.07 17.45
CA LYS A 3 12.73 -61.92 17.38
C LYS A 3 13.00 -61.41 15.95
N ARG A 4 12.82 -62.23 14.91
CA ARG A 4 13.02 -61.82 13.51
C ARG A 4 11.79 -61.12 12.89
N ALA A 5 10.60 -61.42 13.40
CA ALA A 5 9.35 -60.78 12.96
C ALA A 5 9.20 -59.34 13.49
N LEU A 6 9.65 -59.08 14.74
CA LEU A 6 9.61 -57.73 15.32
C LEU A 6 10.57 -56.74 14.64
N ILE A 7 11.75 -57.20 14.20
CA ILE A 7 12.72 -56.35 13.52
C ILE A 7 12.23 -55.96 12.11
N ALA A 8 11.57 -56.88 11.40
CA ALA A 8 10.97 -56.59 10.09
C ALA A 8 9.79 -55.61 10.19
N LEU A 9 8.98 -55.70 11.25
CA LEU A 9 7.88 -54.76 11.49
C LEU A 9 8.40 -53.36 11.87
N PHE A 10 9.48 -53.28 12.64
CA PHE A 10 10.09 -51.99 13.04
C PHE A 10 10.78 -51.27 11.88
N ILE A 11 11.44 -52.00 10.98
CA ILE A 11 12.07 -51.42 9.78
C ILE A 11 11.00 -50.96 8.78
N SER A 12 9.88 -51.68 8.66
CA SER A 12 8.76 -51.29 7.81
C SER A 12 8.01 -50.07 8.36
N LEU A 13 7.88 -49.96 9.70
CA LEU A 13 7.29 -48.79 10.35
C LEU A 13 8.20 -47.56 10.28
N LEU A 14 9.54 -47.74 10.35
CA LEU A 14 10.49 -46.65 10.11
C LEU A 14 10.50 -46.19 8.64
N PHE A 15 10.30 -47.09 7.67
CA PHE A 15 10.17 -46.72 6.26
C PHE A 15 8.83 -46.04 5.94
N LEU A 16 7.76 -46.40 6.67
CA LEU A 16 6.44 -45.74 6.56
C LEU A 16 6.37 -44.40 7.33
N LEU A 17 7.22 -44.18 8.34
CA LEU A 17 7.38 -42.89 9.03
C LEU A 17 8.45 -41.98 8.42
N SER A 18 9.31 -42.47 7.51
CA SER A 18 10.26 -41.64 6.76
C SER A 18 9.72 -41.14 5.41
N LEU A 19 8.48 -41.49 5.08
CA LEU A 19 7.65 -40.69 4.17
C LEU A 19 7.03 -39.53 4.96
N SER A 20 7.86 -38.79 5.70
CA SER A 20 7.58 -37.38 5.86
C SER A 20 7.61 -36.83 4.44
N LEU A 21 6.40 -36.63 3.90
CA LEU A 21 6.13 -35.77 2.77
C LEU A 21 7.16 -34.65 2.83
N TRP A 22 8.11 -34.66 1.90
CA TRP A 22 8.90 -33.46 1.63
C TRP A 22 7.85 -32.49 1.09
N ALA A 23 7.19 -31.77 2.00
CA ALA A 23 6.37 -30.66 1.62
C ALA A 23 7.32 -29.74 0.85
N GLU A 24 7.10 -29.66 -0.46
CA GLU A 24 7.82 -28.76 -1.34
C GLU A 24 7.81 -27.40 -0.67
N ALA A 25 8.99 -26.92 -0.25
CA ALA A 25 9.07 -25.65 0.40
C ALA A 25 8.81 -24.60 -0.68
N ALA A 26 7.71 -23.85 -0.52
CA ALA A 26 7.41 -22.68 -1.34
C ALA A 26 8.70 -21.87 -1.56
N PRO A 27 8.91 -21.26 -2.74
CA PRO A 27 9.98 -20.28 -2.87
C PRO A 27 9.78 -19.17 -1.81
N GLN A 28 10.84 -18.76 -1.12
CA GLN A 28 10.78 -17.77 -0.04
C GLN A 28 11.79 -16.65 -0.27
N GLU A 29 11.59 -15.53 0.43
CA GLU A 29 12.49 -14.37 0.40
C GLU A 29 12.85 -13.92 -1.02
N LEU A 30 11.85 -13.88 -1.92
CA LEU A 30 12.06 -13.32 -3.25
C LEU A 30 12.47 -11.86 -3.11
N ARG A 31 13.54 -11.50 -3.80
CA ARG A 31 14.10 -10.15 -3.88
C ARG A 31 14.18 -9.72 -5.32
N ALA A 32 13.84 -8.47 -5.56
CA ALA A 32 14.05 -7.81 -6.83
C ALA A 32 14.97 -6.60 -6.60
N ILE A 33 16.14 -6.60 -7.25
CA ILE A 33 17.18 -5.57 -7.07
C ILE A 33 17.47 -4.94 -8.44
N PRO A 34 17.03 -3.71 -8.68
CA PRO A 34 17.46 -2.94 -9.85
C PRO A 34 18.98 -2.80 -9.91
N LYS A 35 19.54 -2.99 -11.10
CA LYS A 35 20.97 -2.88 -11.40
C LYS A 35 21.28 -1.72 -12.33
N SER A 36 20.32 -1.38 -13.18
CA SER A 36 20.30 -0.22 -14.08
C SER A 36 18.85 0.08 -14.48
N GLU A 37 18.62 1.11 -15.28
CA GLU A 37 17.27 1.51 -15.74
C GLU A 37 16.53 0.39 -16.49
N ASN A 38 17.25 -0.56 -17.08
CA ASN A 38 16.72 -1.63 -17.92
C ASN A 38 17.06 -3.03 -17.38
N TRP A 39 17.38 -3.16 -16.09
CA TRP A 39 17.81 -4.43 -15.53
C TRP A 39 17.42 -4.57 -14.06
N VAL A 40 16.70 -5.65 -13.76
CA VAL A 40 16.41 -6.12 -12.40
C VAL A 40 16.96 -7.52 -12.21
N ASP A 41 17.73 -7.73 -11.14
CA ASP A 41 18.12 -9.06 -10.68
C ASP A 41 17.13 -9.59 -9.64
N LEU A 42 16.67 -10.82 -9.85
CA LEU A 42 15.85 -11.56 -8.91
C LEU A 42 16.66 -12.62 -8.18
N SER A 43 16.40 -12.83 -6.90
CA SER A 43 16.92 -13.96 -6.12
C SER A 43 15.90 -14.45 -5.10
N TRP A 44 15.88 -15.75 -4.82
CA TRP A 44 14.97 -16.37 -3.85
C TRP A 44 15.59 -17.61 -3.20
N LYS A 45 15.03 -18.04 -2.08
CA LYS A 45 15.31 -19.34 -1.46
C LYS A 45 14.33 -20.38 -1.99
N GLY A 46 14.78 -21.62 -2.14
CA GLY A 46 13.92 -22.72 -2.54
C GLY A 46 14.60 -24.08 -2.34
N SER A 47 13.90 -25.14 -2.72
CA SER A 47 14.40 -26.51 -2.71
C SER A 47 15.08 -26.91 -4.01
N SER A 48 16.11 -27.76 -3.90
CA SER A 48 16.69 -28.49 -5.03
C SER A 48 15.75 -29.60 -5.48
N GLY A 49 15.70 -29.87 -6.78
CA GLY A 49 14.74 -30.76 -7.44
C GLY A 49 13.59 -29.98 -8.09
N GLU A 50 13.40 -28.73 -7.69
CA GLU A 50 12.24 -27.94 -8.10
C GLU A 50 12.42 -27.22 -9.44
N THR A 51 11.29 -26.98 -10.10
CA THR A 51 11.20 -26.05 -11.23
C THR A 51 10.39 -24.84 -10.81
N TYR A 52 10.99 -23.66 -10.97
CA TYR A 52 10.38 -22.38 -10.62
C TYR A 52 9.91 -21.62 -11.85
N LYS A 53 8.80 -20.91 -11.67
CA LYS A 53 8.21 -19.97 -12.62
C LYS A 53 8.34 -18.56 -12.06
N VAL A 54 8.80 -17.61 -12.88
CA VAL A 54 8.82 -16.18 -12.51
C VAL A 54 7.67 -15.48 -13.22
N TRP A 55 6.83 -14.83 -12.43
CA TRP A 55 5.72 -14.01 -12.89
C TRP A 55 6.05 -12.53 -12.70
N MET A 56 5.70 -11.72 -13.69
CA MET A 56 5.91 -10.28 -13.67
C MET A 56 4.62 -9.55 -14.02
N SER A 57 4.37 -8.44 -13.34
CA SER A 57 3.32 -7.48 -13.65
C SER A 57 3.82 -6.05 -13.47
N THR A 58 3.22 -5.10 -14.20
CA THR A 58 3.49 -3.66 -14.08
C THR A 58 2.41 -2.92 -13.30
N ASP A 59 1.26 -3.56 -13.08
CA ASP A 59 0.06 -2.92 -12.53
C ASP A 59 -0.73 -3.85 -11.60
N GLY A 60 -0.25 -5.09 -11.40
CA GLY A 60 -0.88 -6.14 -10.61
C GLY A 60 -2.15 -6.75 -11.19
N SER A 61 -2.64 -6.28 -12.34
CA SER A 61 -3.85 -6.79 -12.98
C SER A 61 -3.53 -7.91 -13.97
N VAL A 62 -2.49 -7.73 -14.77
CA VAL A 62 -2.01 -8.71 -15.76
C VAL A 62 -0.65 -9.23 -15.35
N TRP A 63 -0.54 -10.55 -15.22
CA TRP A 63 0.68 -11.23 -14.84
C TRP A 63 1.16 -12.15 -15.95
N GLN A 64 2.44 -12.01 -16.30
CA GLN A 64 3.07 -12.76 -17.38
C GLN A 64 4.11 -13.70 -16.81
N ASN A 65 4.11 -14.96 -17.25
CA ASN A 65 5.21 -15.86 -17.00
C ASN A 65 6.39 -15.45 -17.91
N ILE A 66 7.46 -14.94 -17.29
CA ILE A 66 8.63 -14.45 -18.04
C ILE A 66 9.79 -15.44 -18.02
N TYR A 67 9.74 -16.46 -17.16
CA TYR A 67 10.81 -17.43 -17.02
C TYR A 67 10.34 -18.74 -16.37
N ILE A 68 10.96 -19.84 -16.80
CA ILE A 68 10.84 -21.17 -16.20
C ILE A 68 12.24 -21.80 -16.10
N GLY A 69 12.62 -22.30 -14.92
CA GLY A 69 13.94 -22.93 -14.72
C GLY A 69 13.98 -23.93 -13.57
N SER A 70 14.72 -25.03 -13.79
CA SER A 70 14.93 -26.09 -12.79
C SER A 70 16.18 -25.84 -11.95
N ASN A 71 16.09 -26.03 -10.62
CA ASN A 71 17.16 -25.73 -9.66
C ASN A 71 17.66 -24.28 -9.73
N MET A 72 16.76 -23.40 -10.18
CA MET A 72 16.85 -21.95 -10.26
C MET A 72 16.74 -21.25 -8.90
N PHE A 73 17.67 -20.37 -8.49
CA PHE A 73 17.48 -19.49 -7.31
C PHE A 73 17.70 -18.01 -7.62
N SER A 74 17.94 -17.68 -8.89
CA SER A 74 18.09 -16.30 -9.36
C SER A 74 17.70 -16.19 -10.83
N TYR A 75 17.34 -14.98 -11.26
CA TYR A 75 17.03 -14.67 -12.66
C TYR A 75 17.24 -13.18 -12.94
N SER A 76 17.88 -12.85 -14.06
CA SER A 76 18.07 -11.45 -14.47
C SER A 76 17.03 -11.06 -15.53
N VAL A 77 16.18 -10.09 -15.19
CA VAL A 77 15.17 -9.53 -16.09
C VAL A 77 15.75 -8.31 -16.79
N LYS A 78 15.89 -8.37 -18.11
CA LYS A 78 16.41 -7.27 -18.94
C LYS A 78 15.44 -6.84 -20.05
N ASN A 79 14.64 -7.77 -20.56
CA ASN A 79 13.66 -7.48 -21.59
C ASN A 79 12.38 -6.93 -20.96
N GLY A 80 11.86 -5.84 -21.51
CA GLY A 80 10.62 -5.22 -21.03
C GLY A 80 10.76 -4.39 -19.75
N ILE A 81 11.99 -4.16 -19.27
CA ILE A 81 12.28 -3.26 -18.17
C ILE A 81 12.58 -1.86 -18.71
N LEU A 82 11.81 -0.90 -18.24
CA LEU A 82 11.97 0.53 -18.49
C LEU A 82 12.35 1.19 -17.16
N GLY A 83 13.20 2.21 -17.24
CA GLY A 83 13.52 3.02 -16.08
C GLY A 83 12.28 3.76 -15.61
N TYR A 84 12.20 4.01 -14.30
CA TYR A 84 11.17 4.82 -13.66
C TYR A 84 9.76 4.23 -13.79
N HIS A 85 9.67 2.91 -13.80
CA HIS A 85 8.41 2.15 -13.86
C HIS A 85 8.33 1.13 -12.72
N ASN A 86 7.11 0.90 -12.22
CA ASN A 86 6.86 -0.11 -11.20
C ASN A 86 6.83 -1.52 -11.82
N TYR A 87 7.51 -2.45 -11.15
CA TYR A 87 7.48 -3.87 -11.48
C TYR A 87 7.21 -4.70 -10.23
N TYR A 88 6.37 -5.70 -10.40
CA TYR A 88 5.96 -6.65 -9.37
C TYR A 88 6.33 -8.05 -9.81
N PHE A 89 6.97 -8.80 -8.93
CA PHE A 89 7.44 -10.15 -9.20
C PHE A 89 6.92 -11.13 -8.16
N VAL A 90 6.58 -12.33 -8.62
CA VAL A 90 6.31 -13.49 -7.77
C VAL A 90 6.98 -14.70 -8.39
N VAL A 91 7.60 -15.52 -7.56
CA VAL A 91 8.11 -16.83 -7.95
C VAL A 91 7.17 -17.90 -7.44
N THR A 92 6.84 -18.85 -8.29
CA THR A 92 5.99 -20.00 -7.92
C THR A 92 6.68 -21.30 -8.26
N THR A 93 6.25 -22.39 -7.62
CA THR A 93 6.60 -23.74 -8.06
C THR A 93 5.95 -24.05 -9.42
N SER A 94 6.34 -25.17 -10.01
CA SER A 94 5.83 -25.60 -11.31
C SER A 94 4.34 -25.98 -11.30
N GLU A 95 3.79 -26.28 -10.12
CA GLU A 95 2.38 -26.63 -9.90
C GLU A 95 1.41 -25.49 -10.27
N VAL A 96 1.84 -24.24 -10.12
CA VAL A 96 1.00 -23.07 -10.46
C VAL A 96 0.92 -22.95 -11.97
N MET A 97 -0.26 -23.22 -12.54
CA MET A 97 -0.50 -23.16 -13.98
C MET A 97 -1.12 -21.83 -14.39
N ASN A 98 -2.06 -21.33 -13.59
CA ASN A 98 -2.77 -20.08 -13.82
C ASN A 98 -2.50 -19.11 -12.66
N TYR A 99 -1.66 -18.11 -12.90
CA TYR A 99 -1.41 -17.05 -11.92
C TYR A 99 -2.37 -15.87 -12.17
N PRO A 100 -2.95 -15.26 -11.11
CA PRO A 100 -2.76 -15.54 -9.68
C PRO A 100 -3.68 -16.63 -9.10
N GLN A 101 -4.55 -17.26 -9.90
CA GLN A 101 -5.65 -18.11 -9.42
C GLN A 101 -5.19 -19.33 -8.60
N ASP A 102 -4.11 -19.98 -9.01
CA ASP A 102 -3.63 -21.23 -8.40
C ASP A 102 -2.59 -20.97 -7.27
N ARG A 103 -2.34 -19.69 -6.94
CA ARG A 103 -1.34 -19.27 -5.95
C ARG A 103 -1.79 -19.57 -4.53
N THR A 104 -0.91 -20.17 -3.73
CA THR A 104 -1.09 -20.39 -2.29
C THR A 104 0.19 -20.00 -1.54
N ALA A 105 0.13 -19.95 -0.20
CA ALA A 105 1.31 -19.75 0.63
C ALA A 105 2.33 -20.91 0.56
N THR A 106 1.93 -22.08 0.03
CA THR A 106 2.79 -23.27 -0.05
C THR A 106 3.48 -23.43 -1.40
N ASN A 107 3.05 -22.70 -2.43
CA ASN A 107 3.61 -22.84 -3.78
C ASN A 107 4.15 -21.52 -4.34
N SER A 108 4.18 -20.44 -3.53
CA SER A 108 4.50 -19.09 -4.01
C SER A 108 5.27 -18.26 -3.00
N SER A 109 6.12 -17.39 -3.51
CA SER A 109 6.91 -16.44 -2.72
C SER A 109 6.08 -15.26 -2.23
N ASN A 110 6.72 -14.41 -1.41
CA ASN A 110 6.30 -13.02 -1.25
C ASN A 110 6.27 -12.31 -2.60
N GLU A 111 5.54 -11.19 -2.66
CA GLU A 111 5.62 -10.27 -3.78
C GLU A 111 6.86 -9.39 -3.60
N ALA A 112 7.67 -9.26 -4.65
CA ALA A 112 8.83 -8.38 -4.68
C ALA A 112 8.55 -7.21 -5.63
N VAL A 113 8.94 -6.01 -5.21
CA VAL A 113 8.73 -4.77 -5.98
C VAL A 113 10.08 -4.23 -6.44
N ALA A 114 10.11 -3.65 -7.64
CA ALA A 114 11.25 -2.93 -8.17
C ALA A 114 10.81 -1.63 -8.88
N TYR A 115 11.66 -0.60 -8.81
CA TYR A 115 11.50 0.66 -9.53
C TYR A 115 12.83 1.13 -10.14
N PRO A 116 13.29 0.52 -11.24
CA PRO A 116 14.60 0.78 -11.80
C PRO A 116 14.84 2.26 -12.14
N PRO A 117 16.06 2.80 -12.03
CA PRO A 117 17.30 2.13 -11.62
C PRO A 117 17.46 2.02 -10.09
N ASN A 118 16.56 2.64 -9.33
CA ASN A 118 16.72 2.81 -7.88
C ASN A 118 15.99 1.71 -7.10
N GLN A 119 16.55 1.33 -5.96
CA GLN A 119 15.89 0.37 -5.07
C GLN A 119 15.12 1.10 -3.96
N HIS A 120 13.98 0.56 -3.54
CA HIS A 120 13.28 1.04 -2.36
C HIS A 120 14.06 0.69 -1.08
N ALA A 121 14.31 1.68 -0.21
CA ALA A 121 15.00 1.51 1.06
C ALA A 121 14.25 0.63 2.09
N HIS A 122 12.98 0.29 1.79
CA HIS A 122 12.00 -0.34 2.69
C HIS A 122 11.81 -1.85 2.48
N ALA A 123 12.79 -2.53 1.88
CA ALA A 123 12.69 -3.97 1.60
C ALA A 123 13.99 -4.71 1.89
N TYR A 124 13.86 -6.02 2.19
CA TYR A 124 14.96 -6.97 2.30
C TYR A 124 15.92 -6.72 3.48
N TYR A 125 15.39 -6.35 4.65
CA TYR A 125 16.14 -6.32 5.91
C TYR A 125 16.43 -7.75 6.39
N LEU A 126 17.63 -8.24 6.11
CA LEU A 126 18.05 -9.61 6.37
C LEU A 126 19.28 -9.61 7.28
N ASP A 127 19.64 -10.79 7.78
CA ASP A 127 20.90 -10.99 8.48
C ASP A 127 22.07 -10.50 7.61
N ASP A 128 23.01 -9.77 8.21
CA ASP A 128 24.22 -9.20 7.58
C ASP A 128 23.99 -8.16 6.47
N THR A 129 22.90 -7.38 6.54
CA THR A 129 22.67 -6.24 5.64
C THR A 129 23.21 -4.91 6.16
N ASN A 130 23.79 -4.09 5.28
CA ASN A 130 24.12 -2.69 5.59
C ASN A 130 22.90 -1.76 5.51
N LEU A 131 21.74 -2.24 5.05
CA LEU A 131 20.53 -1.43 4.88
C LEU A 131 20.04 -0.81 6.19
N CYS A 132 20.24 -1.48 7.33
CA CYS A 132 19.88 -0.94 8.65
C CYS A 132 20.59 0.39 8.92
N SER A 133 21.81 0.56 8.39
CA SER A 133 22.63 1.76 8.62
C SER A 133 22.15 3.00 7.86
N ASN A 134 21.17 2.84 6.95
CA ASN A 134 20.50 3.93 6.26
C ASN A 134 19.58 4.71 7.20
N CYS A 135 19.06 4.07 8.25
CA CYS A 135 18.18 4.69 9.24
C CYS A 135 18.80 4.71 10.64
N HIS A 136 19.59 3.69 10.99
CA HIS A 136 20.15 3.52 12.34
C HIS A 136 21.66 3.76 12.40
N LYS A 137 22.16 4.23 13.55
CA LYS A 137 23.59 4.39 13.88
C LYS A 137 23.85 3.93 15.32
N THR A 138 24.61 2.85 15.50
CA THR A 138 24.82 2.23 16.82
C THR A 138 25.58 3.10 17.83
N HIS A 139 26.51 3.94 17.38
CA HIS A 139 27.37 4.72 18.27
C HIS A 139 27.26 6.25 18.11
N THR A 140 26.49 6.70 17.11
CA THR A 140 26.36 8.13 16.76
C THR A 140 24.92 8.49 16.42
N ALA A 141 23.95 7.73 16.95
CA ALA A 141 22.54 8.07 16.80
C ALA A 141 22.23 9.44 17.41
N LEU A 142 21.32 10.16 16.76
CA LEU A 142 20.81 11.44 17.25
C LEU A 142 19.46 11.24 17.95
N GLY A 143 18.64 10.32 17.45
CA GLY A 143 17.30 10.04 17.97
C GLY A 143 17.18 8.73 18.76
N PRO A 144 15.99 8.46 19.32
CA PRO A 144 15.70 7.20 20.01
C PRO A 144 15.82 6.00 19.06
N ASN A 145 15.93 4.79 19.62
CA ASN A 145 16.03 3.54 18.85
C ASN A 145 17.17 3.55 17.81
N LEU A 146 18.26 4.23 18.15
CA LEU A 146 19.44 4.38 17.30
C LEU A 146 19.21 5.15 15.99
N LEU A 147 18.14 5.95 15.87
CA LEU A 147 17.89 6.73 14.64
C LEU A 147 19.02 7.71 14.36
N ARG A 148 19.40 7.82 13.08
CA ARG A 148 20.47 8.72 12.61
C ARG A 148 20.09 10.20 12.64
N VAL A 149 18.81 10.49 12.83
CA VAL A 149 18.20 11.83 12.97
C VAL A 149 17.31 11.85 14.21
N GLU A 150 16.84 13.03 14.62
CA GLU A 150 16.19 13.24 15.92
C GLU A 150 14.85 12.52 16.05
N THR A 151 14.03 12.52 14.99
CA THR A 151 12.68 11.91 15.04
C THR A 151 12.47 10.86 13.94
N THR A 152 11.45 10.02 14.12
CA THR A 152 11.04 9.06 13.09
C THR A 152 10.58 9.75 11.81
N ASN A 153 9.84 10.86 11.93
CA ASN A 153 9.38 11.64 10.78
C ASN A 153 10.56 12.22 9.98
N ASP A 154 11.58 12.76 10.66
CA ASP A 154 12.79 13.26 10.00
C ASP A 154 13.52 12.14 9.26
N SER A 155 13.48 10.91 9.79
CA SER A 155 14.12 9.77 9.13
C SER A 155 13.42 9.45 7.81
N CYS A 156 12.08 9.49 7.78
CA CYS A 156 11.31 9.30 6.55
C CYS A 156 11.56 10.45 5.57
N LEU A 157 11.50 11.69 6.05
CA LEU A 157 11.66 12.91 5.24
C LEU A 157 13.04 13.03 4.63
N SER A 158 14.09 12.52 5.28
CA SER A 158 15.45 12.55 4.74
C SER A 158 15.66 11.83 3.41
N CYS A 159 14.68 11.05 2.96
CA CYS A 159 14.62 10.50 1.60
C CYS A 159 13.36 10.97 0.84
N HIS A 160 12.25 11.19 1.54
CA HIS A 160 10.96 11.53 0.94
C HIS A 160 10.74 13.04 0.70
N ASP A 161 11.74 13.88 0.96
CA ASP A 161 11.79 15.31 0.63
C ASP A 161 12.04 15.60 -0.87
N GLY A 162 12.10 14.55 -1.69
CA GLY A 162 12.39 14.63 -3.13
C GLY A 162 13.83 14.32 -3.51
N THR A 163 14.72 14.00 -2.56
CA THR A 163 16.15 13.78 -2.85
C THR A 163 16.62 12.32 -2.78
N GLY A 164 15.93 11.44 -2.05
CA GLY A 164 16.41 10.07 -1.77
C GLY A 164 15.41 8.95 -2.08
N SER A 165 14.20 9.29 -2.50
CA SER A 165 13.11 8.37 -2.79
C SER A 165 12.47 8.75 -4.11
N LYS A 166 11.85 7.76 -4.79
CA LYS A 166 11.03 8.09 -5.96
C LYS A 166 9.83 8.96 -5.61
N TYR A 167 9.40 9.00 -4.36
CA TYR A 167 8.29 9.82 -3.90
C TYR A 167 8.81 11.06 -3.20
N ASP A 168 8.52 12.22 -3.79
CA ASP A 168 8.58 13.51 -3.11
C ASP A 168 7.22 13.75 -2.45
N ILE A 169 7.13 13.54 -1.14
CA ILE A 169 5.87 13.67 -0.42
C ILE A 169 5.54 15.14 -0.10
N LEU A 170 6.51 16.04 -0.19
CA LEU A 170 6.32 17.45 0.09
C LEU A 170 5.66 18.14 -1.10
N ASN A 171 6.11 17.80 -2.32
CA ASN A 171 5.54 18.28 -3.57
C ASN A 171 4.45 17.35 -4.13
N GLY A 172 4.32 16.14 -3.60
CA GLY A 172 3.26 15.20 -4.01
C GLY A 172 3.51 14.63 -5.39
N THR A 173 4.78 14.33 -5.71
CA THR A 173 5.21 13.88 -7.04
C THR A 173 5.97 12.56 -7.00
N VAL A 174 6.06 11.92 -8.16
CA VAL A 174 6.86 10.72 -8.42
C VAL A 174 7.99 11.09 -9.39
N ASP A 175 9.22 10.75 -9.03
CA ASP A 175 10.42 10.97 -9.83
C ASP A 175 10.44 10.08 -11.07
N MET A 176 10.50 10.70 -12.24
CA MET A 176 10.60 10.05 -13.55
C MET A 176 12.01 10.12 -14.15
N GLY A 177 13.00 10.53 -13.34
CA GLY A 177 14.38 10.59 -13.76
C GLY A 177 14.70 11.78 -14.67
N PRO A 178 15.89 11.77 -15.30
CA PRO A 178 16.39 12.92 -16.06
C PRO A 178 15.67 13.16 -17.38
N TYR A 179 14.76 12.26 -17.79
CA TYR A 179 14.12 12.28 -19.10
C TYR A 179 12.60 12.51 -19.04
N GLY A 180 12.01 12.53 -17.85
CA GLY A 180 10.56 12.69 -17.67
C GLY A 180 10.24 13.83 -16.71
N ASP A 181 9.13 14.52 -16.98
CA ASP A 181 8.55 15.42 -16.00
C ASP A 181 8.04 14.62 -14.78
N PRO A 182 8.14 15.14 -13.55
CA PRO A 182 7.58 14.48 -12.39
C PRO A 182 6.08 14.24 -12.56
N LEU A 183 5.61 13.05 -12.18
CA LEU A 183 4.18 12.72 -12.22
C LEU A 183 3.51 13.07 -10.91
N ALA A 184 2.22 13.36 -10.94
CA ALA A 184 1.44 13.51 -9.71
C ALA A 184 1.38 12.19 -8.93
N SER A 185 1.61 12.25 -7.62
CA SER A 185 1.48 11.11 -6.71
C SER A 185 0.01 10.84 -6.37
N PRO A 186 -0.43 9.58 -6.29
CA PRO A 186 -1.81 9.23 -5.96
C PRO A 186 -2.20 9.55 -4.50
N ALA A 187 -1.24 9.92 -3.65
CA ALA A 187 -1.44 10.29 -2.25
C ALA A 187 -1.51 11.81 -2.00
N GLY A 188 -1.04 12.63 -2.95
CA GLY A 188 -0.95 14.08 -2.82
C GLY A 188 0.21 14.56 -1.92
N PRO A 189 0.46 15.89 -1.88
CA PRO A 189 1.51 16.50 -1.07
C PRO A 189 1.12 16.70 0.39
N PHE A 190 2.09 16.66 1.30
CA PHE A 190 1.95 17.25 2.63
C PHE A 190 2.17 18.78 2.60
N GLY A 191 2.90 19.30 1.62
CA GLY A 191 3.16 20.74 1.48
C GLY A 191 4.10 21.29 2.56
N ASP A 192 3.82 22.51 3.01
CA ASP A 192 4.65 23.36 3.89
C ASP A 192 4.86 22.86 5.36
N VAL A 193 4.60 21.59 5.66
CA VAL A 193 4.79 21.00 7.01
C VAL A 193 6.28 20.97 7.43
N VAL A 194 7.19 20.99 6.46
CA VAL A 194 8.63 20.88 6.67
C VAL A 194 9.31 22.11 6.08
N MET A 195 10.11 22.80 6.90
CA MET A 195 10.78 24.06 6.54
C MET A 195 11.48 23.98 5.17
N GLY A 196 11.07 24.82 4.22
CA GLY A 196 11.77 24.99 2.93
C GLY A 196 10.97 24.67 1.65
N VAL A 197 9.71 24.23 1.75
CA VAL A 197 8.86 23.91 0.58
C VAL A 197 7.71 24.91 0.40
N THR A 198 7.44 25.30 -0.85
CA THR A 198 6.45 26.33 -1.23
C THR A 198 5.10 25.77 -1.71
N THR A 199 4.92 24.45 -1.66
CA THR A 199 3.74 23.75 -2.17
C THR A 199 2.56 23.97 -1.22
N HIS A 200 1.62 24.83 -1.63
CA HIS A 200 0.41 25.11 -0.89
C HIS A 200 -0.58 23.94 -0.96
N VAL A 201 -1.16 23.59 0.19
CA VAL A 201 -2.23 22.60 0.35
C VAL A 201 -3.40 23.22 1.09
N TYR A 202 -4.62 22.89 0.66
CA TYR A 202 -5.87 23.36 1.29
C TYR A 202 -6.30 22.48 2.45
N SER A 203 -5.88 21.22 2.47
CA SER A 203 -6.06 20.33 3.63
C SER A 203 -5.04 19.20 3.62
N ARG A 204 -4.78 18.62 4.80
CA ARG A 204 -3.84 17.51 5.02
C ARG A 204 -4.12 16.78 6.32
N HIS A 205 -3.62 15.56 6.43
CA HIS A 205 -3.32 14.98 7.74
C HIS A 205 -2.13 15.72 8.37
N SER A 206 -2.27 16.19 9.61
CA SER A 206 -1.24 16.97 10.31
C SER A 206 -0.21 16.06 10.98
N ILE A 207 0.93 15.85 10.31
CA ILE A 207 2.05 15.07 10.84
C ILE A 207 2.76 15.83 11.96
N GLY A 208 3.07 15.17 13.08
CA GLY A 208 3.74 15.76 14.24
C GLY A 208 2.83 16.57 15.17
N ALA A 209 1.55 16.70 14.84
CA ALA A 209 0.55 17.26 15.74
C ALA A 209 0.11 16.20 16.77
N GLU A 210 -0.22 16.62 17.99
CA GLU A 210 -0.98 15.79 18.92
C GLU A 210 -2.38 15.60 18.35
N VAL A 211 -2.75 14.36 18.05
CA VAL A 211 -4.07 14.05 17.49
C VAL A 211 -4.97 13.61 18.63
N TYR A 212 -5.61 14.58 19.28
CA TYR A 212 -6.51 14.33 20.41
C TYR A 212 -7.56 13.28 20.10
N ASN A 213 -8.04 13.20 18.85
CA ASN A 213 -8.84 12.10 18.32
C ASN A 213 -8.66 12.04 16.79
N ALA A 214 -8.40 10.86 16.21
CA ALA A 214 -8.91 10.63 14.86
C ALA A 214 -10.43 10.76 14.95
N PRO A 215 -11.11 11.48 14.04
CA PRO A 215 -12.56 11.51 14.04
C PRO A 215 -13.08 10.06 14.13
N GLY A 216 -13.85 9.72 15.18
CA GLY A 216 -14.39 8.37 15.41
C GLY A 216 -14.00 7.62 16.70
N GLY A 217 -12.97 8.07 17.43
CA GLY A 217 -12.74 7.71 18.85
C GLY A 217 -12.08 6.35 19.15
N ASN A 218 -11.40 6.29 20.31
CA ASN A 218 -10.72 5.13 20.90
C ASN A 218 -11.71 4.24 21.69
N PRO A 219 -12.20 3.10 21.16
CA PRO A 219 -13.21 2.30 21.85
C PRO A 219 -12.61 1.32 22.87
N LEU A 220 -11.28 1.18 22.94
CA LEU A 220 -10.57 0.22 23.80
C LEU A 220 -9.86 0.88 24.99
N GLY A 221 -9.77 2.20 25.03
CA GLY A 221 -9.21 2.96 26.15
C GLY A 221 -10.24 3.24 27.24
N THR A 222 -9.84 3.13 28.49
CA THR A 222 -10.57 3.72 29.64
C THR A 222 -10.31 5.23 29.78
N GLY A 223 -9.91 5.90 28.68
CA GLY A 223 -9.58 7.33 28.61
C GLY A 223 -9.84 7.85 27.20
N ASP A 224 -10.39 9.06 27.11
CA ASP A 224 -11.12 9.60 25.95
C ASP A 224 -10.26 10.06 24.75
N GLU A 225 -8.96 9.78 24.68
CA GLU A 225 -8.09 10.41 23.67
C GLU A 225 -6.97 9.49 23.17
N TRP A 226 -6.66 9.58 21.88
CA TRP A 226 -5.41 9.07 21.32
C TRP A 226 -4.30 10.05 21.75
N GLN A 227 -3.56 9.73 22.82
CA GLN A 227 -2.51 10.63 23.35
C GLN A 227 -1.18 10.53 22.59
N GLU A 228 -1.20 10.06 21.34
CA GLU A 228 -0.01 9.93 20.50
C GLU A 228 -0.06 10.91 19.32
N SER A 229 1.10 11.42 18.93
CA SER A 229 1.22 12.28 17.75
C SER A 229 1.12 11.44 16.48
N LEU A 230 0.35 11.92 15.50
CA LEU A 230 0.26 11.27 14.19
C LEU A 230 1.58 11.47 13.44
N GLY A 231 2.28 10.37 13.17
CA GLY A 231 3.55 10.35 12.43
C GLY A 231 3.44 9.54 11.15
N CYS A 232 4.52 9.53 10.36
CA CYS A 232 4.59 8.68 9.17
C CYS A 232 4.40 7.19 9.53
N ALA A 233 4.95 6.77 10.67
CA ALA A 233 4.87 5.40 11.18
C ALA A 233 3.49 5.02 11.75
N SER A 234 2.57 5.98 11.89
CA SER A 234 1.17 5.68 12.28
C SER A 234 0.40 5.00 11.15
N CYS A 235 0.80 5.26 9.89
CA CYS A 235 0.21 4.64 8.70
C CYS A 235 1.15 3.66 8.01
N HIS A 236 2.47 3.87 8.10
CA HIS A 236 3.47 3.08 7.40
C HIS A 236 4.30 2.19 8.33
N ASP A 237 4.66 1.00 7.86
CA ASP A 237 5.63 0.12 8.47
C ASP A 237 7.01 0.35 7.83
N ALA A 238 7.90 1.01 8.56
CA ALA A 238 9.25 1.32 8.10
C ALA A 238 10.13 0.07 7.91
N HIS A 239 9.78 -1.06 8.54
CA HIS A 239 10.49 -2.34 8.35
C HIS A 239 9.89 -3.19 7.24
N GLY A 240 8.88 -2.65 6.55
CA GLY A 240 8.25 -3.25 5.38
C GLY A 240 6.98 -4.02 5.73
N SER A 241 6.04 -4.01 4.78
CA SER A 241 4.78 -4.75 4.89
C SER A 241 4.42 -5.39 3.55
N PRO A 242 3.46 -6.33 3.48
CA PRO A 242 3.16 -7.06 2.24
C PRO A 242 2.45 -6.19 1.18
N ASN A 243 2.19 -4.91 1.44
CA ASN A 243 1.48 -4.03 0.53
C ASN A 243 2.40 -2.97 -0.09
N TYR A 244 2.09 -2.54 -1.32
CA TYR A 244 2.98 -1.67 -2.10
C TYR A 244 3.24 -0.28 -1.47
N ARG A 245 2.35 0.17 -0.56
CA ARG A 245 2.45 1.45 0.15
C ARG A 245 3.24 1.33 1.46
N MET A 246 3.71 0.14 1.82
CA MET A 246 4.28 -0.14 3.14
C MET A 246 3.32 0.26 4.27
N LEU A 247 2.00 0.13 4.08
CA LEU A 247 1.05 0.45 5.16
C LEU A 247 1.19 -0.57 6.29
N THR A 248 1.05 -0.11 7.53
CA THR A 248 0.98 -1.01 8.68
C THR A 248 -0.20 -1.97 8.54
N VAL A 249 -0.02 -3.20 9.01
CA VAL A 249 -1.11 -4.19 9.15
C VAL A 249 -1.83 -4.07 10.50
N ILE A 250 -1.32 -3.21 11.38
CA ILE A 250 -1.87 -2.95 12.70
C ILE A 250 -2.35 -1.50 12.74
N THR A 251 -3.64 -1.35 12.94
CA THR A 251 -4.35 -0.09 13.20
C THR A 251 -4.93 -0.17 14.63
N PRO A 252 -5.41 0.94 15.20
CA PRO A 252 -5.91 0.97 16.57
C PRO A 252 -6.99 -0.08 16.84
N ASP A 253 -7.93 -0.23 15.89
CA ASP A 253 -9.09 -1.12 16.03
C ASP A 253 -8.92 -2.48 15.34
N ASN A 254 -7.83 -2.68 14.57
CA ASN A 254 -7.62 -3.90 13.81
C ASN A 254 -6.13 -4.23 13.68
N ASN A 255 -5.72 -5.36 14.25
CA ASN A 255 -4.33 -5.83 14.25
C ASN A 255 -3.98 -6.73 13.07
N ASN A 256 -4.87 -6.86 12.08
CA ASN A 256 -4.71 -7.73 10.93
C ASN A 256 -5.33 -7.14 9.66
N VAL A 257 -5.01 -5.88 9.36
CA VAL A 257 -5.40 -5.21 8.13
C VAL A 257 -4.55 -5.71 6.96
N SER A 258 -5.18 -6.11 5.87
CA SER A 258 -4.49 -6.55 4.66
C SER A 258 -4.90 -5.72 3.44
N VAL A 259 -4.06 -4.75 3.09
CA VAL A 259 -4.22 -3.97 1.86
C VAL A 259 -3.51 -4.67 0.71
N ARG A 260 -4.19 -4.82 -0.43
CA ARG A 260 -3.57 -5.25 -1.68
C ARG A 260 -3.84 -4.22 -2.76
N ALA A 261 -2.78 -3.69 -3.34
CA ALA A 261 -2.86 -2.68 -4.38
C ALA A 261 -1.53 -2.56 -5.13
N TYR A 262 -1.56 -1.95 -6.31
CA TYR A 262 -0.42 -1.87 -7.22
C TYR A 262 -0.39 -0.50 -7.89
N ALA A 263 0.74 0.18 -7.79
CA ALA A 263 0.96 1.43 -8.51
C ALA A 263 1.48 1.16 -9.93
N TYR A 264 1.07 1.99 -10.87
CA TYR A 264 1.60 1.97 -12.23
C TYR A 264 1.71 3.38 -12.78
N THR A 265 2.68 3.56 -13.67
CA THR A 265 2.96 4.83 -14.32
C THR A 265 1.92 5.08 -15.41
N ASP A 266 1.20 6.20 -15.34
CA ASP A 266 0.30 6.69 -16.39
C ASP A 266 0.83 8.02 -16.92
N GLU A 267 1.85 7.92 -17.79
CA GLU A 267 2.52 9.10 -18.38
C GLU A 267 1.53 9.96 -19.19
N ALA A 268 0.60 9.33 -19.91
CA ALA A 268 -0.41 10.04 -20.71
C ALA A 268 -1.36 10.87 -19.81
N GLY A 269 -1.67 10.36 -18.62
CA GLY A 269 -2.42 11.06 -17.60
C GLY A 269 -1.60 12.00 -16.72
N GLY A 270 -0.27 12.04 -16.88
CA GLY A 270 0.62 12.87 -16.06
C GLY A 270 0.64 12.49 -14.57
N GLN A 271 0.35 11.23 -14.24
CA GLN A 271 0.21 10.79 -12.83
C GLN A 271 0.63 9.32 -12.65
N GLU A 272 1.03 8.96 -11.43
CA GLU A 272 1.05 7.56 -11.03
C GLU A 272 -0.37 7.16 -10.56
N ARG A 273 -0.89 6.06 -11.11
CA ARG A 273 -2.21 5.52 -10.76
C ARG A 273 -2.07 4.28 -9.90
N VAL A 274 -3.17 3.86 -9.31
CA VAL A 274 -3.21 2.74 -8.38
C VAL A 274 -4.39 1.84 -8.71
N ASN A 275 -4.09 0.56 -8.89
CA ASN A 275 -5.08 -0.51 -8.89
C ASN A 275 -5.28 -0.98 -7.45
N TYR A 276 -6.36 -0.54 -6.82
CA TYR A 276 -6.74 -1.02 -5.50
C TYR A 276 -7.46 -2.36 -5.64
N VAL A 277 -6.94 -3.42 -5.03
CA VAL A 277 -7.53 -4.76 -5.11
C VAL A 277 -8.42 -5.04 -3.91
N SER A 278 -7.94 -4.72 -2.69
CA SER A 278 -8.70 -4.94 -1.46
C SER A 278 -8.11 -4.20 -0.25
N GLY A 279 -8.95 -3.97 0.77
CA GLY A 279 -8.55 -3.67 2.15
C GLY A 279 -8.29 -2.20 2.46
N MET A 280 -8.40 -1.29 1.48
CA MET A 280 -8.10 0.12 1.68
C MET A 280 -9.13 0.81 2.59
N SER A 281 -10.42 0.52 2.41
CA SER A 281 -11.44 1.01 3.34
C SER A 281 -11.23 0.49 4.75
N GLU A 282 -10.89 -0.80 4.91
CA GLU A 282 -10.62 -1.40 6.22
C GLU A 282 -9.46 -0.71 6.94
N PHE A 283 -8.40 -0.39 6.20
CA PHE A 283 -7.26 0.36 6.71
C PHE A 283 -7.67 1.75 7.23
N CYS A 284 -8.35 2.57 6.42
CA CYS A 284 -8.77 3.90 6.84
C CYS A 284 -9.72 3.87 8.04
N MET A 285 -10.60 2.87 8.10
CA MET A 285 -11.58 2.71 9.18
C MET A 285 -10.98 2.20 10.49
N GLY A 286 -9.73 1.73 10.49
CA GLY A 286 -9.00 1.44 11.72
C GLY A 286 -8.85 2.67 12.63
N CYS A 287 -8.92 3.87 12.05
CA CYS A 287 -8.97 5.14 12.77
C CYS A 287 -10.30 5.90 12.55
N HIS A 288 -10.83 5.91 11.32
CA HIS A 288 -12.04 6.66 10.92
C HIS A 288 -13.31 5.79 10.94
N ARG A 289 -13.60 5.16 12.09
CA ARG A 289 -14.72 4.22 12.23
C ARG A 289 -16.09 4.88 12.03
N ASP A 290 -16.20 6.13 12.45
CA ASP A 290 -17.32 7.05 12.22
C ASP A 290 -17.66 7.22 10.72
N LEU A 291 -16.67 7.18 9.84
CA LEU A 291 -16.85 7.30 8.41
C LEU A 291 -17.29 5.97 7.75
N TYR A 292 -17.39 4.88 8.50
CA TYR A 292 -17.93 3.63 7.95
C TYR A 292 -19.43 3.77 7.68
N ALA A 293 -19.76 3.92 6.40
CA ALA A 293 -21.09 4.14 5.89
C ALA A 293 -21.42 3.08 4.83
N GLY A 294 -22.39 2.21 5.14
CA GLY A 294 -22.85 1.17 4.24
C GLY A 294 -23.89 1.64 3.23
N SER A 295 -24.44 0.71 2.45
CA SER A 295 -25.48 1.01 1.46
C SER A 295 -26.67 1.75 2.10
N GLY A 296 -27.12 2.84 1.46
CA GLY A 296 -28.23 3.67 1.92
C GLY A 296 -27.85 4.79 2.90
N SER A 297 -26.59 4.91 3.33
CA SER A 297 -26.15 6.00 4.23
C SER A 297 -26.30 7.41 3.65
N GLY A 298 -26.42 7.55 2.32
CA GLY A 298 -26.73 8.83 1.69
C GLY A 298 -28.18 9.30 1.87
N SER A 299 -29.08 8.42 2.33
CA SER A 299 -30.51 8.70 2.52
C SER A 299 -31.03 8.32 3.91
N ASN A 300 -30.28 7.51 4.65
CA ASN A 300 -30.60 7.10 6.02
C ASN A 300 -29.64 7.81 6.99
N PRO A 301 -30.14 8.65 7.91
CA PRO A 301 -29.26 9.39 8.79
C PRO A 301 -28.60 8.46 9.81
N LYS A 302 -27.31 8.69 10.09
CA LYS A 302 -26.68 8.14 11.30
C LYS A 302 -27.25 8.86 12.54
N THR A 303 -27.55 8.09 13.57
CA THR A 303 -28.24 8.57 14.78
C THR A 303 -27.36 8.54 16.04
N ASP A 304 -26.07 8.22 15.91
CA ASP A 304 -25.15 8.31 17.04
C ASP A 304 -24.79 9.78 17.32
N ALA A 305 -24.67 10.12 18.61
CA ALA A 305 -24.52 11.49 19.08
C ALA A 305 -23.23 12.18 18.60
N TYR A 306 -22.20 11.40 18.26
CA TYR A 306 -20.94 11.91 17.73
C TYR A 306 -21.11 12.37 16.28
N THR A 307 -21.67 11.51 15.42
CA THR A 307 -21.92 11.82 14.00
C THR A 307 -22.90 12.97 13.83
N GLU A 308 -23.96 13.04 14.65
CA GLU A 308 -24.91 14.15 14.61
C GLU A 308 -24.30 15.52 14.94
N ARG A 309 -23.20 15.54 15.71
CA ARG A 309 -22.58 16.77 16.20
C ARG A 309 -21.41 17.26 15.35
N TYR A 310 -20.67 16.37 14.68
CA TYR A 310 -19.36 16.72 14.10
C TYR A 310 -19.16 16.37 12.61
N LEU A 311 -19.93 15.47 11.99
CA LEU A 311 -19.63 14.96 10.64
C LEU A 311 -20.81 15.04 9.65
N GLY A 312 -21.97 15.46 10.13
CA GLY A 312 -23.20 15.44 9.35
C GLY A 312 -23.92 14.10 9.38
N LYS A 313 -25.24 14.14 9.18
CA LYS A 313 -26.12 12.98 9.37
C LYS A 313 -26.06 11.97 8.22
N TYR A 314 -25.66 12.41 7.03
CA TYR A 314 -25.69 11.61 5.80
C TYR A 314 -24.29 11.51 5.21
N MET A 315 -23.91 10.30 4.80
CA MET A 315 -22.56 10.00 4.34
C MET A 315 -22.58 9.26 3.02
N HIS A 316 -21.58 9.53 2.16
CA HIS A 316 -21.41 8.73 0.96
C HIS A 316 -21.01 7.31 1.35
N PRO A 317 -21.67 6.26 0.83
CA PRO A 317 -21.32 4.91 1.21
C PRO A 317 -19.94 4.51 0.67
N VAL A 318 -19.21 3.74 1.46
CA VAL A 318 -17.91 3.13 1.14
C VAL A 318 -18.01 1.60 1.26
N GLY A 319 -17.09 0.87 0.63
CA GLY A 319 -17.11 -0.60 0.59
C GLY A 319 -18.26 -1.19 -0.24
N VAL A 320 -18.98 -0.36 -0.99
CA VAL A 320 -20.08 -0.75 -1.89
C VAL A 320 -19.74 -0.35 -3.32
N ALA A 321 -20.25 -1.10 -4.28
CA ALA A 321 -20.17 -0.70 -5.69
C ALA A 321 -21.01 0.58 -5.92
N PRO A 322 -20.59 1.48 -6.82
CA PRO A 322 -21.43 2.57 -7.29
C PRO A 322 -22.77 2.02 -7.79
N LYS A 323 -23.87 2.43 -7.16
CA LYS A 323 -25.20 1.98 -7.56
C LYS A 323 -25.75 2.87 -8.66
N TYR A 324 -26.35 2.24 -9.67
CA TYR A 324 -27.15 2.85 -10.73
C TYR A 324 -27.89 4.11 -10.26
N TYR A 325 -27.69 5.22 -10.97
CA TYR A 325 -28.71 6.27 -11.05
C TYR A 325 -29.70 5.89 -12.16
N GLU A 326 -30.87 6.53 -12.20
CA GLU A 326 -31.98 6.27 -13.14
C GLU A 326 -31.61 6.32 -14.66
N ARG A 327 -30.34 6.57 -15.01
CA ARG A 327 -29.81 6.73 -16.38
C ARG A 327 -28.78 5.67 -16.82
N GLY A 328 -28.43 4.68 -16.01
CA GLY A 328 -27.50 3.59 -16.39
C GLY A 328 -26.34 3.38 -15.41
N GLU A 329 -25.35 2.57 -15.81
CA GLU A 329 -24.13 2.32 -15.03
C GLU A 329 -23.30 3.59 -14.90
N LEU A 330 -22.81 3.87 -13.69
CA LEU A 330 -21.92 5.00 -13.45
C LEU A 330 -20.54 4.67 -14.04
N THR A 331 -20.04 5.53 -14.91
CA THR A 331 -18.65 5.48 -15.36
C THR A 331 -17.85 6.51 -14.56
N THR A 332 -16.62 6.20 -14.15
CA THR A 332 -15.76 7.19 -13.49
C THR A 332 -14.31 6.96 -13.89
N THR A 333 -13.49 8.01 -13.78
CA THR A 333 -12.04 7.88 -13.93
C THR A 333 -11.33 7.82 -12.56
N LEU A 334 -12.10 8.00 -11.48
CA LEU A 334 -11.64 7.89 -10.10
C LEU A 334 -11.32 6.43 -9.74
N PRO A 335 -10.36 6.18 -8.84
CA PRO A 335 -9.97 4.84 -8.48
C PRO A 335 -11.07 4.13 -7.67
N LEU A 336 -11.33 2.87 -7.99
CA LEU A 336 -12.21 1.97 -7.24
C LEU A 336 -11.41 0.77 -6.74
N GLU A 337 -11.93 0.07 -5.74
CA GLU A 337 -11.31 -1.12 -5.16
C GLU A 337 -11.98 -2.41 -5.65
N GLY A 338 -11.23 -3.22 -6.39
CA GLY A 338 -11.64 -4.52 -6.87
C GLY A 338 -10.85 -4.95 -8.11
N THR A 339 -11.31 -6.02 -8.75
CA THR A 339 -10.63 -6.62 -9.91
C THR A 339 -11.49 -6.65 -11.17
N SER A 340 -12.66 -6.01 -11.14
CA SER A 340 -13.61 -6.07 -12.26
C SER A 340 -13.17 -5.13 -13.39
N GLY A 341 -12.57 -3.99 -13.06
CA GLY A 341 -12.03 -3.03 -14.03
C GLY A 341 -13.11 -2.32 -14.87
N ASP A 342 -14.38 -2.47 -14.51
CA ASP A 342 -15.53 -1.98 -15.28
C ASP A 342 -16.51 -1.15 -14.43
N ASN A 343 -15.98 -0.40 -13.46
CA ASN A 343 -16.71 0.48 -12.55
C ASN A 343 -17.78 -0.21 -11.66
N ARG A 344 -17.75 -1.54 -11.58
CA ARG A 344 -18.53 -2.33 -10.61
C ARG A 344 -17.77 -2.62 -9.32
N ASP A 345 -16.52 -2.17 -9.26
CA ASP A 345 -15.65 -2.24 -8.09
C ASP A 345 -16.11 -1.26 -7.00
N LYS A 346 -15.59 -1.40 -5.78
CA LYS A 346 -16.09 -0.71 -4.59
C LYS A 346 -15.58 0.72 -4.51
N ILE A 347 -16.44 1.63 -4.05
CA ILE A 347 -16.05 2.96 -3.62
C ILE A 347 -15.25 2.84 -2.33
N THR A 348 -14.12 3.54 -2.26
CA THR A 348 -13.29 3.66 -1.05
C THR A 348 -13.11 5.13 -0.68
N CYS A 349 -12.54 5.40 0.49
CA CYS A 349 -12.17 6.76 0.88
C CYS A 349 -11.23 7.38 -0.16
N LEU A 350 -10.28 6.59 -0.67
CA LEU A 350 -9.33 7.04 -1.68
C LEU A 350 -9.92 7.17 -3.08
N THR A 351 -11.20 6.83 -3.32
CA THR A 351 -11.89 7.18 -4.56
C THR A 351 -12.02 8.69 -4.71
N CYS A 352 -12.33 9.40 -3.62
CA CYS A 352 -12.54 10.85 -3.63
C CYS A 352 -11.40 11.63 -2.96
N HIS A 353 -10.76 11.02 -1.97
CA HIS A 353 -9.77 11.68 -1.11
C HIS A 353 -8.33 11.27 -1.45
N LEU A 354 -7.41 12.19 -1.23
CA LEU A 354 -5.98 11.97 -1.16
C LEU A 354 -5.60 11.56 0.27
N ALA A 355 -4.55 10.74 0.41
CA ALA A 355 -4.17 10.18 1.70
C ALA A 355 -3.33 11.15 2.55
N HIS A 356 -2.52 12.01 1.92
CA HIS A 356 -1.65 12.94 2.62
C HIS A 356 -2.28 14.33 2.72
N GLY A 357 -2.31 15.06 1.61
CA GLY A 357 -2.88 16.40 1.51
C GLY A 357 -3.33 16.68 0.09
N SER A 358 -4.07 17.78 -0.07
CA SER A 358 -4.68 18.15 -1.33
C SER A 358 -4.46 19.61 -1.70
N GLN A 359 -4.10 19.82 -2.96
CA GLN A 359 -4.02 21.14 -3.59
C GLN A 359 -5.28 21.50 -4.38
N SER A 360 -6.33 20.68 -4.28
CA SER A 360 -7.56 20.89 -5.04
C SER A 360 -8.21 22.22 -4.65
N ALA A 361 -8.39 23.11 -5.62
CA ALA A 361 -9.09 24.37 -5.38
C ALA A 361 -10.54 24.15 -4.92
N THR A 362 -11.06 25.09 -4.14
CA THR A 362 -12.49 25.15 -3.77
C THR A 362 -13.03 26.52 -4.12
N GLU A 363 -14.34 26.63 -4.35
CA GLU A 363 -14.96 27.95 -4.49
C GLU A 363 -15.04 28.58 -3.09
N ASP A 364 -14.51 29.78 -2.93
CA ASP A 364 -14.48 30.59 -1.69
C ASP A 364 -15.89 31.04 -1.22
N THR A 365 -16.95 30.54 -1.87
CA THR A 365 -18.30 31.06 -1.73
C THR A 365 -19.23 30.07 -1.04
N GLY A 366 -19.19 30.10 0.28
CA GLY A 366 -20.43 30.09 1.08
C GLY A 366 -21.08 28.75 1.39
N ASP A 367 -20.34 27.64 1.43
CA ASP A 367 -20.85 26.46 2.13
C ASP A 367 -20.77 26.73 3.64
N THR A 368 -21.90 27.13 4.23
CA THR A 368 -22.03 27.37 5.68
C THR A 368 -21.88 26.10 6.51
N TYR A 369 -21.74 24.93 5.89
CA TYR A 369 -21.29 23.68 6.52
C TYR A 369 -19.76 23.59 6.48
N ASN A 370 -19.09 24.59 7.04
CA ASN A 370 -17.68 24.52 7.38
C ASN A 370 -17.59 23.84 8.76
N ASP A 371 -17.56 22.51 8.78
CA ASP A 371 -17.55 21.64 9.96
C ASP A 371 -16.16 21.52 10.63
N GLY A 372 -15.44 22.64 10.69
CA GLY A 372 -14.23 22.80 11.47
C GLY A 372 -13.50 24.05 11.04
N GLY A 373 -13.37 25.01 11.94
CA GLY A 373 -12.86 26.35 11.65
C GLY A 373 -11.48 26.37 10.97
N ASP A 374 -11.30 27.48 10.26
CA ASP A 374 -10.10 28.01 9.61
C ASP A 374 -9.93 27.61 8.13
N ASP A 375 -10.23 28.58 7.27
CA ASP A 375 -9.85 28.78 5.85
C ASP A 375 -9.83 27.55 4.90
N LEU A 376 -10.85 27.47 4.04
CA LEU A 376 -10.90 26.67 2.80
C LEU A 376 -10.50 25.19 2.93
N VAL A 377 -11.14 24.45 3.83
CA VAL A 377 -10.98 22.98 3.89
C VAL A 377 -11.62 22.31 2.68
N ASN A 378 -10.79 21.68 1.84
CA ASN A 378 -11.24 20.87 0.71
C ASN A 378 -11.40 19.38 1.06
N TYR A 379 -11.27 19.00 2.33
CA TYR A 379 -11.40 17.62 2.85
C TYR A 379 -10.61 16.60 2.03
N LEU A 380 -9.36 16.90 1.68
CA LEU A 380 -8.45 16.05 0.92
C LEU A 380 -8.95 15.69 -0.48
N LEU A 381 -9.91 16.44 -1.06
CA LEU A 381 -10.50 16.07 -2.34
C LEU A 381 -9.47 16.00 -3.48
N ARG A 382 -9.62 15.03 -4.39
CA ARG A 382 -8.69 14.81 -5.52
C ARG A 382 -8.80 15.85 -6.64
N ARG A 383 -9.88 16.63 -6.72
CA ARG A 383 -10.18 17.49 -7.87
C ARG A 383 -10.86 18.78 -7.48
N ASP A 384 -10.41 19.85 -8.13
CA ASP A 384 -10.89 21.21 -7.97
C ASP A 384 -12.42 21.31 -8.06
N TYR A 385 -12.99 22.25 -7.32
CA TYR A 385 -14.38 22.70 -7.45
C TYR A 385 -15.40 21.55 -7.39
N ARG A 386 -15.16 20.58 -6.49
CA ARG A 386 -15.98 19.35 -6.34
C ARG A 386 -16.01 18.50 -7.62
N GLY A 387 -14.97 18.55 -8.45
CA GLY A 387 -14.86 17.77 -9.68
C GLY A 387 -14.93 16.26 -9.46
N VAL A 388 -14.61 15.76 -8.26
CA VAL A 388 -14.84 14.35 -7.90
C VAL A 388 -16.32 14.00 -7.91
N CYS A 389 -17.18 14.91 -7.43
CA CYS A 389 -18.62 14.73 -7.38
C CYS A 389 -19.19 14.79 -8.79
N GLN A 390 -18.71 15.72 -9.60
CA GLN A 390 -19.12 15.88 -11.00
C GLN A 390 -18.74 14.65 -11.85
N ASP A 391 -17.53 14.10 -11.69
CA ASP A 391 -17.15 12.88 -12.42
C ASP A 391 -17.96 11.67 -11.98
N CYS A 392 -18.16 11.49 -10.67
CA CYS A 392 -18.90 10.34 -10.16
C CYS A 392 -20.41 10.43 -10.48
N HIS A 393 -21.02 11.61 -10.32
CA HIS A 393 -22.46 11.81 -10.51
C HIS A 393 -22.86 12.31 -11.90
N LYS A 394 -21.89 12.55 -12.80
CA LYS A 394 -22.10 13.03 -14.18
C LYS A 394 -22.95 14.30 -14.25
N LYS A 395 -22.51 15.33 -13.51
CA LYS A 395 -23.17 16.64 -13.45
C LYS A 395 -22.32 17.74 -14.06
#